data_AF-A0A2E2BTT9-F1
#
_entry.id   AF-A0A2E2BTT9-F1
#
_cell.length_a   1.000
_cell.length_b   1.000
_cell.length_c   1.000
_cell.angle_alpha   90.00
_cell.angle_beta   90.00
_cell.angle_gamma   90.00
#
_symmetry.space_group_name_H-M   'P 1'
#
loop_
_entity.id
_entity.type
_entity.pdbx_description
1 polymer ?
#
loop_
_entity_poly.entity_id
_entity_poly.type
_entity_poly.pdbx_seq_one_letter_code
_entity_poly.pdbx_strand_id
1 'polypeptide(L)'
;MGFFDRFFGKKHDGTPEGMIRANIQEIGLHCFPDDEDAKWNIDSIEIQDGVYVVDTSPVPDVGYARIRFKLRDPSVNGVISADCWEDGEWNGLFSSA
;
A
#
# COMPACT_ATOMS: atom_id res chain seq x y z
N MET A 1 12.46 -7.96 -22.87
CA MET A 1 12.99 -6.57 -22.76
C MET A 1 11.99 -5.64 -23.42
N GLY A 2 11.36 -4.78 -22.62
CA GLY A 2 10.34 -3.84 -23.09
C GLY A 2 9.20 -3.70 -22.08
N PHE A 3 9.51 -3.30 -20.85
CA PHE A 3 8.50 -2.96 -19.85
C PHE A 3 8.71 -1.48 -19.48
N PHE A 4 7.69 -0.67 -19.74
CA PHE A 4 7.50 0.72 -19.28
C PHE A 4 8.25 1.84 -20.00
N ASP A 5 7.88 2.07 -21.26
CA ASP A 5 7.92 3.43 -21.84
C ASP A 5 6.48 3.90 -22.11
N ARG A 6 5.85 4.50 -21.10
CA ARG A 6 4.63 5.32 -21.28
C ARG A 6 4.44 6.31 -20.14
N PHE A 7 4.92 7.53 -20.37
CA PHE A 7 4.25 8.79 -20.02
C PHE A 7 3.09 8.70 -19.03
N PHE A 8 3.38 8.75 -17.73
CA PHE A 8 2.45 9.31 -16.76
C PHE A 8 3.17 10.41 -15.98
N GLY A 9 3.11 11.62 -16.54
CA GLY A 9 3.28 12.85 -15.79
C GLY A 9 2.15 12.99 -14.77
N LYS A 10 2.21 12.22 -13.70
CA LYS A 10 1.48 12.52 -12.47
C LYS A 10 2.41 13.46 -11.72
N LYS A 11 2.07 14.76 -11.69
CA LYS A 11 2.76 15.70 -10.80
C LYS A 11 2.73 15.05 -9.43
N HIS A 12 3.88 14.64 -8.91
CA HIS A 12 4.06 14.50 -7.48
C HIS A 12 3.90 15.92 -6.93
N ASP A 13 2.69 16.29 -6.55
CA ASP A 13 2.54 17.18 -5.41
C ASP A 13 3.37 16.53 -4.31
N GLY A 14 4.55 17.06 -3.99
CA GLY A 14 5.55 16.47 -3.10
C GLY A 14 5.10 16.28 -1.64
N THR A 15 3.80 16.13 -1.43
CA THR A 15 3.13 15.76 -0.21
C THR A 15 3.35 14.27 0.06
N PRO A 16 3.37 13.88 1.34
CA PRO A 16 3.42 12.46 1.72
C PRO A 16 2.31 11.61 1.09
N GLU A 17 1.09 12.16 0.97
CA GLU A 17 -0.03 11.46 0.37
C GLU A 17 0.20 11.18 -1.13
N GLY A 18 0.69 12.17 -1.88
CA GLY A 18 1.04 12.01 -3.29
C GLY A 18 2.10 10.93 -3.50
N MET A 19 3.10 10.89 -2.60
CA MET A 19 4.13 9.86 -2.60
C MET A 19 3.57 8.46 -2.31
N ILE A 20 2.71 8.31 -1.30
CA ILE A 20 2.04 7.03 -1.01
C ILE A 20 1.25 6.57 -2.22
N ARG A 21 0.47 7.46 -2.86
CA ARG A 21 -0.34 7.13 -4.03
C ARG A 21 0.48 6.68 -5.23
N ALA A 22 1.71 7.18 -5.39
CA ALA A 22 2.61 6.73 -6.43
C ALA A 22 3.30 5.41 -6.09
N ASN A 23 3.62 5.20 -4.82
CA ASN A 23 4.38 4.04 -4.36
C ASN A 23 3.50 2.82 -4.03
N ILE A 24 2.17 2.98 -3.93
CA ILE A 24 1.30 1.92 -3.38
C ILE A 24 1.38 0.58 -4.12
N GLN A 25 1.58 0.60 -5.44
CA GLN A 25 1.74 -0.65 -6.19
C GLN A 25 3.03 -1.37 -5.80
N GLU A 26 4.12 -0.62 -5.58
CA GLU A 26 5.41 -1.17 -5.17
C GLU A 26 5.40 -1.60 -3.70
N ILE A 27 4.73 -0.84 -2.82
CA ILE A 27 4.45 -1.22 -1.42
C ILE A 27 3.71 -2.56 -1.39
N GLY A 28 2.63 -2.68 -2.14
CA GLY A 28 1.82 -3.89 -2.21
C GLY A 28 2.62 -5.10 -2.69
N LEU A 29 3.34 -4.97 -3.81
CA LEU A 29 4.20 -6.02 -4.34
C LEU A 29 5.33 -6.42 -3.39
N HIS A 30 5.93 -5.45 -2.68
CA HIS A 30 6.99 -5.72 -1.71
C HIS A 30 6.48 -6.54 -0.51
N CYS A 31 5.25 -6.28 -0.06
CA CYS A 31 4.64 -7.01 1.06
C CYS A 31 3.98 -8.34 0.64
N PHE A 32 3.50 -8.44 -0.61
CA PHE A 32 2.83 -9.62 -1.18
C PHE A 32 3.50 -9.97 -2.52
N PRO A 33 4.73 -10.51 -2.50
CA PRO A 33 5.51 -10.76 -3.72
C PRO A 33 4.96 -11.89 -4.59
N ASP A 34 4.13 -12.77 -4.03
CA ASP A 34 3.50 -13.87 -4.76
C ASP A 34 2.28 -13.38 -5.60
N ASP A 35 1.80 -12.16 -5.36
CA ASP A 35 0.61 -11.57 -5.98
C ASP A 35 0.95 -10.46 -6.98
N GLU A 36 1.87 -10.72 -7.91
CA GLU A 36 2.45 -9.71 -8.82
C GLU A 36 1.43 -9.03 -9.76
N ASP A 37 0.32 -9.71 -10.05
CA ASP A 37 -0.74 -9.19 -10.91
C ASP A 37 -1.73 -8.28 -10.17
N ALA A 38 -1.70 -8.25 -8.83
CA ALA A 38 -2.62 -7.46 -8.02
C ALA A 38 -2.45 -5.95 -8.23
N LYS A 39 -3.57 -5.26 -8.41
CA LYS A 39 -3.64 -3.80 -8.45
C LYS A 39 -4.15 -3.26 -7.13
N TRP A 40 -3.31 -2.45 -6.49
CA TRP A 40 -3.57 -1.92 -5.16
C TRP A 40 -4.34 -0.61 -5.23
N ASN A 41 -5.64 -0.66 -4.94
CA ASN A 41 -6.48 0.53 -4.91
C ASN A 41 -6.45 1.13 -3.51
N ILE A 42 -6.23 2.44 -3.39
CA ILE A 42 -6.26 3.15 -2.11
C ILE A 42 -7.69 3.58 -1.83
N ASP A 43 -8.22 3.12 -0.69
CA ASP A 43 -9.53 3.52 -0.18
C ASP A 43 -9.41 4.78 0.67
N SER A 44 -8.41 4.83 1.57
CA SER A 44 -8.14 5.98 2.42
C SER A 44 -6.66 6.10 2.79
N ILE A 45 -6.25 7.32 3.14
CA ILE A 45 -4.96 7.64 3.74
C ILE A 45 -5.23 8.54 4.93
N GLU A 46 -4.82 8.11 6.11
CA GLU A 46 -4.93 8.87 7.36
C GLU A 46 -3.55 8.99 8.02
N ILE A 47 -3.39 10.00 8.88
CA ILE A 47 -2.19 10.13 9.72
C ILE A 47 -2.64 10.03 11.18
N GLN A 48 -2.12 9.02 11.88
CA GLN A 48 -2.41 8.76 13.29
C GLN A 48 -1.09 8.68 14.04
N ASP A 49 -0.86 9.59 14.99
CA ASP A 49 0.38 9.65 15.80
C ASP A 49 1.69 9.63 14.97
N GLY A 50 1.67 10.27 13.79
CA GLY A 50 2.82 10.32 12.88
C GLY A 50 3.00 9.09 11.99
N VAL A 51 2.08 8.12 12.05
CA VAL A 51 2.03 6.94 11.19
C VAL A 51 0.98 7.14 10.11
N TYR A 52 1.34 6.87 8.86
CA TYR A 52 0.41 6.83 7.75
C TYR A 52 -0.36 5.51 7.79
N VAL A 53 -1.69 5.58 7.92
CA VAL A 53 -2.59 4.43 7.87
C VAL A 53 -3.27 4.44 6.50
N VAL A 54 -2.97 3.43 5.68
CA VAL A 54 -3.39 3.36 4.29
C VAL A 54 -4.25 2.12 4.10
N ASP A 55 -5.55 2.32 3.95
CA ASP A 55 -6.47 1.23 3.64
C ASP A 55 -6.52 1.01 2.13
N THR A 56 -6.43 -0.25 1.74
CA THR A 56 -6.40 -0.66 0.33
C THR A 56 -7.30 -1.85 0.05
N SER A 57 -7.74 -1.91 -1.20
CA SER A 57 -8.49 -3.02 -1.78
C SER A 57 -7.74 -3.55 -3.01
N PRO A 58 -6.92 -4.60 -2.89
CA PRO A 58 -6.22 -5.20 -4.02
C PRO A 58 -7.20 -5.91 -4.97
N VAL A 59 -6.89 -5.89 -6.27
CA VAL A 59 -7.67 -6.60 -7.31
C VAL A 59 -6.72 -7.31 -8.28
N PRO A 60 -6.75 -8.66 -8.41
CA PRO A 60 -7.55 -9.59 -7.60
C PRO A 60 -7.18 -9.58 -6.11
N ASP A 61 -8.04 -10.16 -5.28
CA ASP A 61 -7.79 -10.31 -3.85
C ASP A 61 -6.53 -11.18 -3.63
N VAL A 62 -5.66 -10.78 -2.71
CA VAL A 62 -4.38 -11.45 -2.38
C VAL A 62 -4.53 -12.47 -1.25
N GLY A 63 -5.67 -13.17 -1.23
CA GLY A 63 -6.17 -13.91 -0.07
C GLY A 63 -6.97 -13.05 0.92
N TYR A 64 -6.82 -11.72 0.86
CA TYR A 64 -7.61 -10.77 1.65
C TYR A 64 -8.15 -9.65 0.75
N ALA A 65 -9.43 -9.32 0.91
CA ALA A 65 -10.10 -8.29 0.12
C ALA A 65 -9.73 -6.85 0.54
N ARG A 66 -9.28 -6.67 1.79
CA ARG A 66 -8.83 -5.37 2.29
C ARG A 66 -7.60 -5.51 3.16
N ILE A 67 -6.62 -4.67 2.89
CA ILE A 67 -5.35 -4.60 3.60
C ILE A 67 -5.11 -3.17 4.06
N ARG A 68 -4.70 -3.02 5.31
CA ARG A 68 -4.24 -1.77 5.90
C ARG A 68 -2.73 -1.80 6.04
N PHE A 69 -2.05 -0.92 5.34
CA PHE A 69 -0.62 -0.69 5.56
C PHE A 69 -0.43 0.44 6.56
N LYS A 70 0.43 0.22 7.56
CA LYS A 70 0.92 1.27 8.44
C LYS A 70 2.33 1.62 7.99
N LEU A 71 2.59 2.89 7.71
CA LEU A 71 3.90 3.36 7.26
C LEU A 71 4.45 4.45 8.18
N ARG A 72 5.73 4.39 8.51
CA ARG A 72 6.45 5.48 9.20
C ARG A 72 6.79 6.62 8.26
N ASP A 73 6.95 6.32 6.97
CA ASP A 73 7.29 7.27 5.92
C ASP A 73 6.68 6.81 4.57
N PRO A 74 6.49 7.71 3.59
CA PRO A 74 5.82 7.39 2.32
C PRO A 74 6.57 6.42 1.38
N SER A 75 7.72 5.89 1.77
CA SER A 75 8.51 4.97 0.93
C SER A 75 8.06 3.52 1.09
N VAL A 76 8.47 2.69 0.14
CA VAL A 76 8.23 1.23 0.14
C VAL A 76 8.82 0.57 1.39
N ASN A 77 10.01 1.01 1.82
CA ASN A 77 10.67 0.53 3.04
C ASN A 77 10.14 1.18 4.32
N GLY A 78 9.13 2.04 4.20
CA GLY A 78 8.48 2.73 5.31
C GLY A 78 7.39 1.90 5.98
N VAL A 79 6.98 0.77 5.39
CA VAL A 79 5.94 -0.11 5.95
C VAL A 79 6.43 -0.71 7.27
N ILE A 80 5.67 -0.46 8.34
CA ILE A 80 5.94 -0.99 9.69
C ILE A 80 5.07 -2.19 10.04
N SER A 81 3.85 -2.26 9.49
CA SER A 81 2.96 -3.40 9.67
C SER A 81 1.90 -3.43 8.56
N ALA A 82 1.28 -4.60 8.40
CA ALA A 82 0.07 -4.76 7.61
C ALA A 82 -0.99 -5.53 8.39
N ASP A 83 -2.24 -5.11 8.26
CA ASP A 83 -3.40 -5.76 8.84
C ASP A 83 -4.40 -6.15 7.73
N CYS A 84 -5.11 -7.26 7.84
CA CYS A 84 -6.24 -7.62 6.99
C CYS A 84 -7.57 -7.30 7.68
N TRP A 85 -8.62 -7.02 6.90
CA TRP A 85 -9.98 -6.90 7.43
C TRP A 85 -10.71 -8.23 7.30
N GLU A 86 -10.99 -8.88 8.42
CA GLU A 86 -11.69 -10.17 8.48
C GLU A 86 -12.67 -10.16 9.66
N ASP A 87 -13.84 -10.76 9.49
CA ASP A 87 -14.88 -10.88 10.52
C ASP A 87 -15.30 -9.57 11.22
N GLY A 88 -15.15 -8.44 10.51
CA GLY A 88 -15.51 -7.11 11.02
C GLY A 88 -14.43 -6.45 11.89
N GLU A 89 -13.22 -7.01 11.92
CA GLU A 89 -12.09 -6.50 12.70
C GLU A 89 -10.81 -6.43 11.86
N TRP A 90 -9.87 -5.57 12.27
CA TRP A 90 -8.52 -5.53 11.69
C TRP A 90 -7.63 -6.53 12.42
N ASN A 91 -7.09 -7.49 11.67
CA ASN A 91 -6.23 -8.55 12.17
C ASN A 91 -4.81 -8.36 11.63
N GLY A 92 -3.80 -8.42 12.50
CA GLY A 92 -2.40 -8.22 12.08
C GLY A 92 -1.89 -9.38 11.24
N LEU A 93 -1.32 -9.08 10.07
CA LEU A 93 -0.64 -10.05 9.21
C LEU A 93 0.84 -10.17 9.59
N PHE A 94 1.52 -9.03 9.67
CA PHE A 94 2.90 -8.94 10.09
C PHE A 94 3.22 -7.57 10.67
N SER A 95 4.32 -7.50 11.41
CA SER A 95 4.91 -6.26 11.90
C SER A 95 6.43 -6.36 11.79
N SER A 96 7.08 -5.33 11.25
CA SER A 96 8.52 -5.15 11.36
C SER A 96 8.81 -4.44 12.68
N ALA A 97 9.19 -5.20 13.70
CA ALA A 97 9.65 -4.65 14.98
C ALA A 97 10.98 -3.90 14.83
#